data_AF-A0A842QEQ2-F1
#
_entry.id   AF-A0A842QEQ2-F1
#
_cell.length_a   1.000
_cell.length_b   1.000
_cell.length_c   1.000
_cell.angle_alpha   90.00
_cell.angle_beta   90.00
_cell.angle_gamma   90.00
#
_symmetry.space_group_name_H-M   'P 1'
#
loop_
_entity.id
_entity.type
_entity.pdbx_description
1 polymer ?
#
loop_
_entity_poly.entity_id
_entity_poly.type
_entity_poly.pdbx_seq_one_letter_code
_entity_poly.pdbx_strand_id
1 'polypeptide(L)'
;MQLVQHKEHHTVAYIQECSRLGEQAKSANDSEGEPSTPVEIVLFKSDDCAFCPRAEEVVREAIADFSSESFEIRIIDVKKNPEAAEEYGVFALPTIMIGGTSVTGIPEPEIIMKMVLGAKVSMRGASK
;
A
#
# COMPACT_ATOMS: atom_id res chain seq x y z
N MET A 1 -10.63 2.51 47.29
CA MET A 1 -11.75 3.48 47.18
C MET A 1 -11.13 4.87 47.15
N GLN A 2 -11.67 5.78 46.32
CA GLN A 2 -11.15 7.10 45.83
C GLN A 2 -10.26 6.95 44.58
N LEU A 3 -10.70 7.26 43.34
CA LEU A 3 -11.24 8.51 42.74
C LEU A 3 -10.30 9.71 43.00
N VAL A 4 -9.91 10.61 42.08
CA VAL A 4 -10.34 11.00 40.73
C VAL A 4 -9.33 12.05 40.20
N GLN A 5 -8.90 11.90 38.94
CA GLN A 5 -8.83 12.88 37.84
C GLN A 5 -8.01 14.20 37.87
N HIS A 6 -7.72 14.63 36.61
CA HIS A 6 -7.44 15.98 36.09
C HIS A 6 -6.02 16.54 36.35
N LYS A 7 -5.33 17.26 35.45
CA LYS A 7 -5.64 17.89 34.16
C LYS A 7 -4.31 18.26 33.48
N GLU A 8 -4.26 18.10 32.16
CA GLU A 8 -3.68 18.95 31.11
C GLU A 8 -2.66 20.05 31.48
N HIS A 9 -1.61 20.23 30.65
CA HIS A 9 -1.27 21.51 29.99
C HIS A 9 -0.15 21.36 28.95
N HIS A 10 -0.51 21.63 27.70
CA HIS A 10 0.24 22.29 26.62
C HIS A 10 1.63 22.86 26.95
N THR A 11 2.60 22.72 26.04
CA THR A 11 3.17 23.86 25.26
C THR A 11 4.10 23.35 24.14
N VAL A 12 3.81 23.85 22.94
CA VAL A 12 4.52 23.75 21.66
C VAL A 12 5.75 24.68 21.63
N ALA A 13 6.88 24.18 21.12
CA ALA A 13 8.03 24.92 20.55
C ALA A 13 9.09 23.86 20.15
N TYR A 14 9.80 23.85 19.02
CA TYR A 14 10.01 24.77 17.91
C TYR A 14 10.80 23.98 16.84
N ILE A 15 10.48 24.23 15.58
CA ILE A 15 11.14 23.75 14.35
C ILE A 15 12.39 24.59 14.05
N GLN A 16 13.53 23.95 13.73
CA GLN A 16 14.57 24.32 12.73
C GLN A 16 15.82 23.42 12.98
N GLU A 17 16.62 22.84 12.07
CA GLU A 17 16.76 22.84 10.61
C GLU A 17 17.49 21.54 10.21
N CYS A 18 17.33 21.15 8.95
CA CYS A 18 17.98 20.04 8.26
C CYS A 18 19.52 20.07 8.31
N SER A 19 20.18 18.91 8.52
CA SER A 19 21.32 18.42 7.70
C SER A 19 22.11 17.32 8.43
N ARG A 20 21.88 16.06 8.06
CA ARG A 20 22.93 15.04 7.93
C ARG A 20 22.38 13.82 7.20
N LEU A 21 22.91 13.60 6.01
CA LEU A 21 22.79 12.37 5.23
C LEU A 21 23.38 11.21 6.04
N GLY A 22 22.65 10.09 6.08
CA GLY A 22 23.12 8.87 6.71
C GLY A 22 21.96 7.93 7.06
N GLU A 23 21.64 7.06 6.10
CA GLU A 23 21.31 5.65 6.30
C GLU A 23 20.25 5.21 7.32
N GLN A 24 19.27 4.50 6.73
CA GLN A 24 18.73 3.23 7.22
C GLN A 24 17.67 3.28 8.33
N ALA A 25 16.60 2.56 8.01
CA ALA A 25 15.74 1.81 8.92
C ALA A 25 14.93 2.62 9.93
N LYS A 26 13.64 2.72 9.65
CA LYS A 26 12.65 2.51 10.72
C LYS A 26 11.76 1.33 10.37
N SER A 27 12.40 0.15 10.45
CA SER A 27 11.74 -1.08 10.86
C SER A 27 11.47 -0.98 12.37
N ALA A 28 10.19 -1.00 12.74
CA ALA A 28 9.65 -1.28 14.07
C ALA A 28 8.14 -1.50 13.81
N ASN A 29 7.54 -2.67 13.94
CA ASN A 29 7.81 -3.78 14.83
C ASN A 29 7.50 -5.13 14.17
N ASP A 30 8.36 -6.08 14.49
CA ASP A 30 8.06 -7.51 14.56
C ASP A 30 7.03 -7.76 15.67
N SER A 31 5.87 -8.31 15.30
CA SER A 31 4.97 -9.10 16.14
C SER A 31 3.83 -9.61 15.26
N GLU A 32 3.90 -10.89 14.96
CA GLU A 32 2.79 -11.70 14.46
C GLU A 32 1.57 -11.49 15.36
N GLY A 33 0.50 -10.99 14.74
CA GLY A 33 -0.76 -10.73 15.39
C GLY A 33 -1.76 -10.45 14.29
N GLU A 34 -2.45 -11.49 13.87
CA GLU A 34 -3.46 -11.48 12.83
C GLU A 34 -4.65 -10.58 13.23
N PRO A 35 -4.97 -9.61 12.39
CA PRO A 35 -6.37 -9.46 11.99
C PRO A 35 -6.50 -9.61 10.47
N SER A 36 -7.33 -10.57 10.07
CA SER A 36 -7.48 -11.09 8.72
C SER A 36 -8.29 -10.16 7.81
N THR A 37 -7.77 -8.98 7.48
CA THR A 37 -8.31 -8.19 6.37
C THR A 37 -7.52 -8.48 5.09
N PRO A 38 -8.19 -8.89 4.00
CA PRO A 38 -7.51 -9.13 2.73
C PRO A 38 -6.92 -7.81 2.21
N VAL A 39 -5.68 -7.87 1.70
CA VAL A 39 -5.06 -6.71 1.04
C VAL A 39 -5.68 -6.53 -0.34
N GLU A 40 -6.32 -5.39 -0.60
CA GLU A 40 -6.83 -5.07 -1.93
C GLU A 40 -5.67 -4.70 -2.87
N ILE A 41 -5.63 -5.36 -4.03
CA ILE A 41 -4.69 -5.17 -5.12
C ILE A 41 -5.48 -4.80 -6.37
N VAL A 42 -5.38 -3.55 -6.81
CA VAL A 42 -6.10 -3.07 -8.00
C VAL A 42 -5.12 -2.84 -9.14
N LEU A 43 -5.29 -3.58 -10.24
CA LEU A 43 -4.51 -3.43 -11.47
C LEU A 43 -5.34 -2.68 -12.50
N PHE A 44 -4.84 -1.52 -12.93
CA PHE A 44 -5.40 -0.73 -14.01
C PHE A 44 -4.68 -1.07 -15.32
N LYS A 45 -5.44 -1.53 -16.31
CA LYS A 45 -4.96 -1.85 -17.65
C LYS A 45 -5.85 -1.26 -18.74
N SER A 46 -5.39 -1.34 -19.98
CA SER A 46 -6.18 -1.04 -21.19
C SER A 46 -5.74 -1.97 -22.31
N ASP A 47 -6.68 -2.37 -23.17
CA ASP A 47 -6.41 -3.18 -24.37
C ASP A 47 -5.42 -2.50 -25.34
N ASP A 48 -5.28 -1.17 -25.30
CA ASP A 48 -4.38 -0.39 -26.16
C ASP A 48 -2.89 -0.41 -25.70
N CYS A 49 -2.62 -0.98 -24.52
CA CYS A 49 -1.32 -0.91 -23.86
C CYS A 49 -0.48 -2.17 -24.07
N ALA A 50 0.59 -2.06 -24.88
CA ALA A 50 1.48 -3.18 -25.20
C ALA A 50 2.21 -3.80 -23.98
N PHE A 51 2.43 -3.02 -22.92
CA PHE A 51 3.17 -3.46 -21.72
C PHE A 51 2.29 -3.97 -20.59
N CYS A 52 0.99 -3.70 -20.65
CA CYS A 52 0.03 -4.11 -19.65
C CYS A 52 -0.08 -5.65 -19.46
N PRO A 53 -0.04 -6.51 -20.50
CA PRO A 53 -0.06 -7.96 -20.27
C PRO A 53 1.16 -8.45 -19.48
N ARG A 54 2.34 -7.83 -19.69
CA ARG A 54 3.54 -8.16 -18.93
C ARG A 54 3.43 -7.77 -17.46
N ALA A 55 2.86 -6.61 -17.15
CA ALA A 55 2.63 -6.19 -15.78
C ALA A 55 1.61 -7.09 -15.07
N GLU A 56 0.54 -7.52 -15.76
CA GLU A 56 -0.44 -8.46 -15.22
C GLU A 56 0.21 -9.81 -14.83
N GLU A 57 1.09 -10.33 -15.68
CA GLU A 57 1.80 -11.58 -15.42
C GLU A 57 2.69 -11.49 -14.18
N VAL A 58 3.49 -10.43 -14.07
CA VAL A 58 4.34 -10.21 -12.89
C VAL A 58 3.52 -10.07 -11.61
N VAL A 59 2.39 -9.37 -11.67
CA VAL A 59 1.48 -9.25 -10.52
C VAL A 59 0.94 -10.62 -10.14
N ARG A 60 0.49 -11.43 -11.11
CA ARG A 60 -0.01 -12.78 -10.86
C ARG A 60 1.03 -13.70 -10.25
N GLU A 61 2.27 -13.69 -10.75
CA GLU A 61 3.37 -14.46 -10.16
C GLU A 61 3.63 -14.01 -8.72
N ALA A 62 3.72 -12.70 -8.48
CA ALA A 62 4.01 -12.16 -7.16
C ALA A 62 2.93 -12.53 -6.13
N ILE A 63 1.66 -12.55 -6.53
CA ILE A 63 0.55 -12.96 -5.65
C ILE A 63 0.39 -14.48 -5.54
N ALA A 64 0.91 -15.25 -6.50
CA ALA A 64 0.83 -16.72 -6.47
C ALA A 64 1.63 -17.31 -5.30
N ASP A 65 2.68 -16.63 -4.86
CA ASP A 65 3.43 -16.95 -3.64
C ASP A 65 2.61 -16.70 -2.34
N PHE A 66 1.50 -15.96 -2.41
CA PHE A 66 0.63 -15.69 -1.26
C PHE A 66 -0.64 -16.54 -1.29
N SER A 67 -1.23 -16.78 -0.13
CA SER A 67 -2.56 -17.42 -0.04
C SER A 67 -3.66 -16.48 -0.54
N SER A 68 -4.54 -16.97 -1.41
CA SER A 68 -5.65 -16.19 -1.99
C SER A 68 -6.64 -15.65 -0.95
N GLU A 69 -6.68 -16.23 0.25
CA GLU A 69 -7.49 -15.73 1.38
C GLU A 69 -6.92 -14.44 2.00
N SER A 70 -5.68 -14.08 1.65
CA SER A 70 -4.93 -12.98 2.24
C SER A 70 -4.91 -11.70 1.41
N PHE A 71 -5.42 -11.73 0.18
CA PHE A 71 -5.45 -10.61 -0.76
C PHE A 71 -6.64 -10.70 -1.72
N GLU A 72 -7.07 -9.56 -2.25
CA GLU A 72 -8.11 -9.48 -3.28
C GLU A 72 -7.55 -8.79 -4.50
N ILE A 73 -7.52 -9.46 -5.67
CA ILE A 73 -7.06 -8.86 -6.92
C ILE A 73 -8.25 -8.37 -7.76
N ARG A 74 -8.23 -7.09 -8.13
CA ARG A 74 -9.23 -6.45 -8.98
C ARG A 74 -8.55 -5.89 -10.22
N ILE A 75 -8.95 -6.37 -11.39
CA ILE A 75 -8.41 -5.88 -12.68
C ILE A 75 -9.46 -4.95 -13.29
N ILE A 76 -9.11 -3.66 -13.40
CA ILE A 76 -9.99 -2.63 -13.94
C ILE A 76 -9.44 -2.22 -15.30
N ASP A 77 -10.29 -2.31 -16.32
CA ASP A 77 -9.99 -1.79 -17.64
C ASP A 77 -10.42 -0.34 -17.73
N VAL A 78 -9.47 0.58 -17.87
CA VAL A 78 -9.77 2.02 -17.90
C VAL A 78 -10.55 2.44 -19.15
N LYS A 79 -10.51 1.64 -20.23
CA LYS A 79 -11.30 1.89 -21.44
C LYS A 79 -12.78 1.54 -21.21
N LYS A 80 -13.06 0.57 -20.35
CA LYS A 80 -14.43 0.16 -19.97
C LYS A 80 -14.96 0.95 -18.79
N ASN A 81 -14.09 1.34 -17.86
CA ASN A 81 -14.41 2.06 -16.63
C ASN A 81 -13.46 3.26 -16.43
N PRO A 82 -13.61 4.32 -17.25
CA PRO A 82 -12.78 5.52 -17.13
C PRO A 82 -13.01 6.25 -15.80
N GLU A 83 -14.26 6.26 -15.31
CA GLU A 83 -14.64 6.91 -14.05
C GLU A 83 -13.87 6.32 -12.87
N ALA A 84 -13.71 5.00 -12.80
CA ALA A 84 -12.90 4.36 -11.77
C ALA A 84 -11.43 4.80 -11.83
N ALA A 85 -10.85 4.87 -13.03
CA ALA A 85 -9.46 5.33 -13.18
C ALA A 85 -9.30 6.77 -12.66
N GLU A 86 -10.27 7.65 -12.95
CA GLU A 86 -10.27 9.03 -12.47
C GLU A 86 -10.45 9.12 -10.95
N GLU A 87 -11.37 8.35 -10.36
CA GLU A 87 -11.57 8.30 -8.90
C GLU A 87 -10.31 7.85 -8.15
N TYR A 88 -9.59 6.88 -8.70
CA TYR A 88 -8.32 6.42 -8.15
C TYR A 88 -7.12 7.30 -8.56
N GLY A 89 -7.32 8.35 -9.37
CA GLY A 89 -6.27 9.26 -9.81
C GLY A 89 -5.23 8.63 -10.74
N VAL A 90 -5.63 7.62 -11.51
CA VAL A 90 -4.76 6.85 -12.41
C VAL A 90 -4.74 7.50 -13.80
N PHE A 91 -3.65 8.17 -14.12
CA PHE A 91 -3.45 8.84 -15.42
C PHE A 91 -2.49 8.10 -16.36
N ALA A 92 -1.84 7.03 -15.87
CA ALA A 92 -0.83 6.27 -16.59
C ALA A 92 -1.05 4.77 -16.43
N LEU A 93 -0.74 4.01 -17.49
CA LEU A 93 -0.91 2.57 -17.53
C LEU A 93 0.41 1.87 -17.86
N PRO A 94 0.63 0.65 -17.35
CA PRO A 94 -0.15 0.00 -16.29
C PRO A 94 0.07 0.68 -14.93
N THR A 95 -0.94 0.68 -14.06
CA THR A 95 -0.80 1.13 -12.67
C THR A 95 -1.36 0.08 -11.73
N ILE A 96 -0.63 -0.21 -10.65
CA ILE A 96 -0.99 -1.20 -9.63
C ILE A 96 -1.14 -0.46 -8.31
N MET A 97 -2.23 -0.69 -7.60
CA MET A 97 -2.51 -0.14 -6.28
C MET A 97 -2.59 -1.28 -5.27
N ILE A 98 -1.82 -1.19 -4.18
CA ILE A 98 -1.74 -2.20 -3.13
C ILE A 98 -1.84 -1.49 -1.79
N GLY A 99 -2.93 -1.71 -1.04
CA GLY A 99 -3.07 -1.20 0.33
C GLY A 99 -2.81 0.30 0.49
N GLY A 100 -3.17 1.11 -0.51
CA GLY A 100 -2.97 2.57 -0.51
C GLY A 100 -1.65 3.06 -1.12
N THR A 101 -0.76 2.17 -1.55
CA THR A 101 0.44 2.53 -2.33
C THR A 101 0.22 2.20 -3.80
N SER A 102 0.45 3.17 -4.70
CA SER A 102 0.39 2.96 -6.14
C SER A 102 1.79 2.86 -6.75
N VAL A 103 1.90 2.02 -7.78
CA VAL A 103 3.08 1.88 -8.63
C VAL A 103 2.62 2.01 -10.07
N THR A 104 3.22 2.95 -10.78
CA THR A 104 3.01 3.12 -12.22
C THR A 104 4.16 2.48 -12.98
N GLY A 105 3.85 1.81 -14.08
CA GLY A 105 4.80 1.12 -14.95
C GLY A 105 4.80 -0.39 -14.74
N ILE A 106 5.86 -1.06 -15.21
CA ILE A 106 6.04 -2.50 -15.04
C ILE A 106 6.75 -2.72 -13.70
N PRO A 107 6.06 -3.20 -12.65
CA PRO A 107 6.69 -3.52 -11.39
C PRO A 107 7.51 -4.81 -11.51
N GLU A 108 8.49 -4.98 -10.63
CA GLU A 108 9.13 -6.28 -10.37
C GLU A 108 8.36 -7.04 -9.28
N PRO A 109 8.38 -8.39 -9.29
CA PRO A 109 7.62 -9.19 -8.34
C PRO A 109 8.05 -8.94 -6.89
N GLU A 110 9.35 -8.71 -6.67
CA GLU A 110 9.90 -8.40 -5.33
C GLU A 110 9.32 -7.11 -4.73
N ILE A 111 9.02 -6.11 -5.58
CA ILE A 111 8.45 -4.83 -5.13
C ILE A 111 7.01 -5.06 -4.69
N ILE A 112 6.24 -5.84 -5.45
CA ILE A 112 4.85 -6.19 -5.12
C ILE A 112 4.81 -6.94 -3.79
N MET A 113 5.68 -7.93 -3.61
CA MET A 113 5.78 -8.68 -2.35
C MET A 113 6.03 -7.73 -1.17
N LYS A 114 7.01 -6.82 -1.29
CA LYS A 114 7.31 -5.81 -0.25
C LYS A 114 6.12 -4.90 0.03
N MET A 115 5.38 -4.49 -0.99
CA MET A 115 4.18 -3.66 -0.84
C MET A 115 3.04 -4.39 -0.16
N VAL A 116 2.80 -5.66 -0.49
CA VAL A 116 1.79 -6.50 0.17
C VAL A 116 2.14 -6.71 1.64
N LEU A 117 3.41 -7.02 1.95
CA LEU A 117 3.88 -7.13 3.34
C LEU A 117 3.76 -5.78 4.07
N GLY A 118 4.17 -4.69 3.44
CA GLY A 118 4.08 -3.33 3.99
C GLY A 118 2.64 -2.89 4.27
N ALA A 119 1.71 -3.21 3.36
CA ALA A 119 0.29 -2.95 3.51
C ALA A 119 -0.31 -3.69 4.71
N LYS A 120 0.05 -4.97 4.90
CA LYS A 120 -0.34 -5.75 6.09
C LYS A 120 0.17 -5.12 7.39
N VAL A 121 1.37 -4.53 7.38
CA VAL A 121 1.95 -3.86 8.56
C VAL A 121 1.27 -2.51 8.83
N SER A 122 1.00 -1.71 7.80
CA SER A 122 0.42 -0.36 7.97
C SER A 122 -0.99 -0.39 8.58
N MET A 123 -1.80 -1.39 8.24
CA MET A 123 -3.15 -1.54 8.81
C MET A 123 -3.15 -1.94 10.30
N ARG A 124 -2.03 -2.50 10.81
CA ARG A 124 -1.88 -2.91 12.21
C ARG A 124 -1.47 -1.76 13.15
N GLY A 125 -1.00 -0.63 12.61
CA GLY A 125 -0.34 0.43 13.40
C GLY A 125 -1.22 1.59 13.88
N ALA A 126 -2.50 1.68 13.48
CA ALA A 126 -3.33 2.87 13.70
C ALA A 126 -4.19 2.87 14.98
N SER A 127 -3.95 1.95 15.92
CA SER A 127 -4.57 2.00 17.26
C SER A 127 -3.55 2.50 18.27
N LYS A 128 -3.56 3.81 18.55
CA LYS A 128 -3.02 4.35 19.79
C LYS A 128 -3.99 5.37 20.36
#